data_AF-A0A7G6T1G4-F1
#
_entry.id   AF-A0A7G6T1G4-F1
#
_cell.length_a   1.000
_cell.length_b   1.000
_cell.length_c   1.000
_cell.angle_alpha   90.00
_cell.angle_beta   90.00
_cell.angle_gamma   90.00
#
_symmetry.space_group_name_H-M   'P 1'
#
loop_
_entity.id
_entity.type
_entity.pdbx_description
1 polymer ?
#
loop_
_entity_poly.entity_id
_entity_poly.type
_entity_poly.pdbx_seq_one_letter_code
_entity_poly.pdbx_strand_id
1 'polypeptide(L)'
;MPNKLVMIIRHAEKPIPGGPDLGVTEQSESDPASLTVRGWQRAGGLCRFFYEPPQPLGRPASIVASGMIKRDDSGTRSKRPSQTITPLARRLGLEPDVTHSKGQEQLAADAIRTAQSPVLVSWQHESIPALAAALVGGTGTAPQSWPDDDFDSIWVLEADEANVWSFSRERQALLDGDDTGQLS
;
A
#
# COMPACT_ATOMS: atom_id res chain seq x y z
N MET A 1 20.73 2.15 11.35
CA MET A 1 19.59 2.30 10.42
C MET A 1 19.03 0.92 10.19
N PRO A 2 17.70 0.74 10.04
CA PRO A 2 17.17 -0.58 9.72
C PRO A 2 17.79 -1.07 8.40
N ASN A 3 18.15 -2.35 8.34
CA ASN A 3 18.62 -2.99 7.10
C ASN A 3 17.48 -3.01 6.06
N LYS A 4 16.24 -3.08 6.54
CA LYS A 4 15.04 -3.04 5.70
C LYS A 4 13.96 -2.18 6.34
N LEU A 5 13.37 -1.27 5.55
CA LEU A 5 12.16 -0.52 5.89
C LEU A 5 11.11 -0.80 4.82
N VAL A 6 9.98 -1.38 5.22
CA VAL A 6 8.83 -1.63 4.36
C VAL A 6 7.63 -0.87 4.91
N MET A 7 7.06 0.00 4.08
CA MET A 7 5.86 0.77 4.40
C MET A 7 4.72 0.22 3.57
N ILE A 8 3.70 -0.37 4.20
CA ILE A 8 2.56 -0.97 3.52
C ILE A 8 1.35 -0.08 3.72
N ILE A 9 0.73 0.32 2.61
CA ILE A 9 -0.57 0.99 2.57
C ILE A 9 -1.57 0.07 1.85
N ARG A 10 -2.84 0.19 2.19
CA ARG A 10 -3.89 -0.31 1.29
C ARG A 10 -4.07 0.61 0.09
N HIS A 11 -4.79 0.13 -0.91
CA HIS A 11 -5.29 1.01 -1.95
C HIS A 11 -6.23 2.10 -1.39
N ALA A 12 -6.24 3.27 -2.02
CA ALA A 12 -7.09 4.39 -1.68
C ALA A 12 -8.59 4.10 -1.92
N GLU A 13 -9.44 5.08 -1.63
CA GLU A 13 -10.89 4.96 -1.57
C GLU A 13 -11.50 4.29 -2.81
N LYS A 14 -12.36 3.30 -2.54
CA LYS A 14 -13.10 2.51 -3.53
C LYS A 14 -14.60 2.78 -3.41
N PRO A 15 -15.38 2.54 -4.47
CA PRO A 15 -16.83 2.54 -4.38
C PRO A 15 -17.32 1.58 -3.30
N ILE A 16 -18.25 2.04 -2.46
CA ILE A 16 -18.96 1.20 -1.49
C ILE A 16 -20.24 0.67 -2.16
N PRO A 17 -20.57 -0.63 -2.03
CA PRO A 17 -21.80 -1.17 -2.58
C PRO A 17 -23.03 -0.39 -2.09
N GLY A 18 -23.85 0.11 -3.03
CA GLY A 18 -25.03 0.94 -2.73
C GLY A 18 -24.71 2.38 -2.29
N GLY A 19 -23.44 2.77 -2.25
CA GLY A 19 -23.00 4.13 -1.98
C GLY A 19 -23.11 5.06 -3.20
N PRO A 20 -23.08 6.38 -2.99
CA PRO A 20 -23.19 7.37 -4.07
C PRO A 20 -21.89 7.51 -4.88
N ASP A 21 -20.74 7.19 -4.28
CA ASP A 21 -19.43 7.38 -4.89
C ASP A 21 -19.13 6.31 -5.94
N LEU A 22 -18.84 6.76 -7.16
CA LEU A 22 -18.49 5.91 -8.29
C LEU A 22 -16.98 5.81 -8.48
N GLY A 23 -16.55 4.68 -9.02
CA GLY A 23 -15.16 4.49 -9.44
C GLY A 23 -14.95 5.21 -10.76
N VAL A 24 -13.84 5.91 -10.90
CA VAL A 24 -13.53 6.70 -12.10
C VAL A 24 -12.08 6.50 -12.54
N THR A 25 -11.82 6.53 -13.84
CA THR A 25 -10.47 6.53 -14.40
C THR A 25 -9.81 7.92 -14.26
N GLU A 26 -8.52 8.03 -14.57
CA GLU A 26 -7.81 9.32 -14.63
C GLU A 26 -8.43 10.28 -15.67
N GLN A 27 -9.16 9.73 -16.65
CA GLN A 27 -9.89 10.47 -17.69
C GLN A 27 -11.35 10.77 -17.30
N SER A 28 -11.71 10.56 -16.02
CA SER A 28 -13.08 10.75 -15.49
C SER A 28 -14.15 9.82 -16.08
N GLU A 29 -13.74 8.69 -16.67
CA GLU A 29 -14.68 7.68 -17.16
C GLU A 29 -15.12 6.76 -16.02
N SER A 30 -16.39 6.36 -16.00
CA SER A 30 -16.89 5.43 -14.98
C SER A 30 -16.23 4.06 -15.11
N ASP A 31 -15.63 3.56 -14.02
CA ASP A 31 -15.02 2.25 -13.94
C ASP A 31 -15.14 1.70 -12.50
N PRO A 32 -15.97 0.66 -12.26
CA PRO A 32 -16.17 0.12 -10.92
C PRO A 32 -14.91 -0.51 -10.32
N ALA A 33 -13.90 -0.85 -11.14
CA ALA A 33 -12.63 -1.41 -10.66
C ALA A 33 -11.60 -0.33 -10.28
N SER A 34 -11.90 0.95 -10.52
CA SER A 34 -11.03 2.08 -10.24
C SER A 34 -11.29 2.70 -8.86
N LEU A 35 -10.41 3.64 -8.47
CA LEU A 35 -10.57 4.50 -7.30
C LEU A 35 -11.78 5.46 -7.47
N THR A 36 -12.35 5.92 -6.36
CA THR A 36 -13.28 7.06 -6.38
C THR A 36 -12.51 8.37 -6.59
N VAL A 37 -13.23 9.48 -6.83
CA VAL A 37 -12.62 10.82 -6.85
C VAL A 37 -11.81 11.08 -5.57
N ARG A 38 -12.37 10.72 -4.40
CA ARG A 38 -11.65 10.81 -3.12
C ARG A 38 -10.38 9.96 -3.11
N GLY A 39 -10.43 8.75 -3.67
CA GLY A 39 -9.26 7.87 -3.76
C GLY A 39 -8.15 8.47 -4.62
N TRP A 40 -8.50 9.15 -5.71
CA TRP A 40 -7.54 9.90 -6.53
C TRP A 40 -6.95 11.12 -5.80
N GLN A 41 -7.74 11.81 -4.96
CA GLN A 41 -7.22 12.87 -4.10
C GLN A 41 -6.17 12.34 -3.13
N ARG A 42 -6.42 11.19 -2.48
CA ARG A 42 -5.43 10.53 -1.63
C ARG A 42 -4.18 10.14 -2.42
N ALA A 43 -4.34 9.54 -3.59
CA ALA A 43 -3.22 9.17 -4.47
C ALA A 43 -2.35 10.40 -4.83
N GLY A 44 -2.97 11.55 -5.06
CA GLY A 44 -2.27 12.84 -5.23
C GLY A 44 -1.58 13.33 -3.95
N GLY A 45 -2.23 13.23 -2.79
CA GLY A 45 -1.65 13.59 -1.49
C GLY A 45 -0.40 12.79 -1.13
N LEU A 46 -0.40 11.49 -1.47
CA LEU A 46 0.74 10.60 -1.29
C LEU A 46 2.01 11.11 -2.00
N CYS A 47 1.87 11.84 -3.12
CA CYS A 47 2.99 12.45 -3.83
C CYS A 47 3.78 13.40 -2.93
N ARG A 48 3.10 14.31 -2.23
CA ARG A 48 3.79 15.26 -1.33
C ARG A 48 4.30 14.57 -0.09
N PHE A 49 3.51 13.67 0.47
CA PHE A 49 3.81 12.96 1.70
C PHE A 49 5.07 12.11 1.57
N PHE A 50 5.15 11.22 0.58
CA PHE A 50 6.32 10.35 0.41
C PHE A 50 7.50 11.01 -0.35
N TYR A 51 7.34 12.23 -0.87
CA TYR A 51 8.46 13.00 -1.41
C TYR A 51 9.36 13.57 -0.29
N GLU A 52 8.77 14.00 0.83
CA GLU A 52 9.48 14.34 2.07
C GLU A 52 8.70 13.77 3.27
N PRO A 53 8.85 12.46 3.53
CA PRO A 53 8.08 11.79 4.56
C PRO A 53 8.55 12.20 5.97
N PRO A 54 7.64 12.30 6.95
CA PRO A 54 8.01 12.49 8.35
C PRO A 54 8.72 11.23 8.88
N GLN A 55 9.59 11.38 9.87
CA GLN A 55 10.10 10.22 10.60
C GLN A 55 8.97 9.51 11.36
N PRO A 56 9.01 8.17 11.50
CA PRO A 56 10.09 7.25 11.09
C PRO A 56 10.05 6.82 9.62
N LEU A 57 9.11 7.32 8.82
CA LEU A 57 8.94 6.91 7.43
C LEU A 57 10.13 7.36 6.55
N GLY A 58 10.37 6.60 5.49
CA GLY A 58 11.45 6.83 4.55
C GLY A 58 10.94 7.23 3.18
N ARG A 59 11.72 8.00 2.42
CA ARG A 59 11.42 8.25 1.01
C ARG A 59 11.60 6.94 0.23
N PRO A 60 10.58 6.46 -0.51
CA PRO A 60 10.68 5.17 -1.19
C PRO A 60 11.83 5.14 -2.20
N ALA A 61 12.65 4.09 -2.15
CA ALA A 61 13.63 3.73 -3.17
C ALA A 61 13.08 2.66 -4.13
N SER A 62 12.05 1.94 -3.71
CA SER A 62 11.31 0.97 -4.53
C SER A 62 9.82 1.05 -4.22
N ILE A 63 9.00 0.77 -5.23
CA ILE A 63 7.53 0.71 -5.10
C ILE A 63 7.06 -0.64 -5.60
N VAL A 64 6.21 -1.30 -4.81
CA VAL A 64 5.54 -2.55 -5.16
C VAL A 64 4.04 -2.33 -5.04
N ALA A 65 3.26 -2.83 -5.98
CA ALA A 65 1.80 -2.84 -5.86
C ALA A 65 1.23 -4.16 -6.32
N SER A 66 0.07 -4.53 -5.77
CA SER A 66 -0.66 -5.70 -6.25
C SER A 66 -1.02 -5.52 -7.73
N GLY A 67 -0.55 -6.43 -8.55
CA GLY A 67 -0.88 -6.51 -9.97
C GLY A 67 -2.32 -6.95 -10.20
N MET A 68 -2.80 -6.70 -11.42
CA MET A 68 -4.08 -7.24 -11.90
C MET A 68 -3.92 -8.72 -12.29
N ILE A 69 -5.05 -9.43 -12.39
CA ILE A 69 -5.13 -10.83 -12.83
C ILE A 69 -4.23 -11.08 -14.06
N LYS A 70 -3.40 -12.12 -13.98
CA LYS A 70 -2.65 -12.68 -15.11
C LYS A 70 -3.45 -13.82 -15.75
N ARG A 71 -3.00 -14.31 -16.91
CA ARG A 71 -3.70 -15.31 -17.75
C ARG A 71 -4.07 -16.64 -17.05
N ASP A 72 -3.64 -16.85 -15.80
CA ASP A 72 -3.89 -18.05 -14.98
C ASP A 72 -5.05 -17.88 -13.98
N ASP A 73 -5.86 -16.82 -14.12
CA ASP A 73 -7.01 -16.48 -13.25
C ASP A 73 -6.65 -16.22 -11.77
N SER A 74 -5.36 -16.18 -11.42
CA SER A 74 -4.90 -15.71 -10.11
C SER A 74 -4.92 -14.17 -10.03
N GLY A 75 -5.38 -13.62 -8.91
CA GLY A 75 -5.36 -12.17 -8.63
C GLY A 75 -6.72 -11.48 -8.50
N THR A 76 -6.73 -10.15 -8.64
CA THR A 76 -7.96 -9.33 -8.61
C THR A 76 -8.08 -8.46 -9.85
N ARG A 77 -9.31 -8.16 -10.27
CA ARG A 77 -9.59 -7.16 -11.32
C ARG A 77 -9.40 -5.71 -10.82
N SER A 78 -9.12 -5.52 -9.52
CA SER A 78 -8.93 -4.21 -8.91
C SER A 78 -7.69 -3.52 -9.48
N LYS A 79 -7.88 -2.34 -10.09
CA LYS A 79 -6.79 -1.45 -10.54
C LYS A 79 -6.21 -0.61 -9.39
N ARG A 80 -6.92 -0.61 -8.26
CA ARG A 80 -6.79 0.39 -7.18
C ARG A 80 -5.40 0.41 -6.52
N PRO A 81 -4.74 -0.73 -6.21
CA PRO A 81 -3.40 -0.69 -5.64
C PRO A 81 -2.40 0.03 -6.56
N SER A 82 -2.41 -0.32 -7.85
CA SER A 82 -1.56 0.34 -8.86
C SER A 82 -1.95 1.83 -9.03
N GLN A 83 -3.24 2.16 -9.13
CA GLN A 83 -3.70 3.55 -9.26
C GLN A 83 -3.30 4.42 -8.07
N THR A 84 -3.28 3.86 -6.87
CA THR A 84 -2.94 4.58 -5.63
C THR A 84 -1.49 5.06 -5.64
N ILE A 85 -0.55 4.27 -6.18
CA ILE A 85 0.88 4.60 -6.16
C ILE A 85 1.39 5.22 -7.46
N THR A 86 0.64 5.13 -8.57
CA THR A 86 1.11 5.56 -9.90
C THR A 86 1.52 7.05 -9.92
N PRO A 87 0.75 7.99 -9.33
CA PRO A 87 1.16 9.40 -9.28
C PRO A 87 2.48 9.61 -8.54
N LEU A 88 2.67 8.94 -7.39
CA LEU A 88 3.89 9.02 -6.60
C LEU A 88 5.09 8.42 -7.35
N ALA A 89 4.90 7.26 -8.00
CA ALA A 89 5.92 6.60 -8.79
C ALA A 89 6.46 7.51 -9.91
N ARG A 90 5.55 8.13 -10.67
CA ARG A 90 5.89 9.16 -11.67
C ARG A 90 6.65 10.33 -11.04
N ARG A 91 6.22 10.81 -9.86
CA ARG A 91 6.86 11.94 -9.15
C ARG A 91 8.28 11.63 -8.67
N LEU A 92 8.54 10.37 -8.30
CA LEU A 92 9.84 9.89 -7.83
C LEU A 92 10.74 9.37 -8.96
N GLY A 93 10.21 9.17 -10.17
CA GLY A 93 10.95 8.55 -11.28
C GLY A 93 11.21 7.05 -11.06
N LEU A 94 10.29 6.36 -10.38
CA LEU A 94 10.38 4.93 -10.09
C LEU A 94 9.36 4.16 -10.93
N GLU A 95 9.75 2.97 -11.39
CA GLU A 95 8.84 2.01 -12.03
C GLU A 95 8.29 1.05 -10.96
N PRO A 96 6.96 1.00 -10.73
CA PRO A 96 6.39 0.07 -9.77
C PRO A 96 6.52 -1.39 -10.21
N ASP A 97 6.93 -2.26 -9.28
CA ASP A 97 6.79 -3.69 -9.47
C ASP A 97 5.33 -4.11 -9.21
N VAL A 98 4.67 -4.57 -10.28
CA VAL A 98 3.29 -5.09 -10.27
C VAL A 98 3.22 -6.57 -10.65
N THR A 99 4.31 -7.30 -10.43
CA THR A 99 4.47 -8.69 -10.88
C THR A 99 3.54 -9.65 -10.14
N HIS A 100 3.31 -9.43 -8.84
CA HIS A 100 2.53 -10.33 -8.00
C HIS A 100 1.17 -9.72 -7.66
N SER A 101 0.16 -10.58 -7.57
CA SER A 101 -1.24 -10.20 -7.35
C SER A 101 -1.79 -10.82 -6.06
N LYS A 102 -3.03 -10.48 -5.71
CA LYS A 102 -3.76 -11.09 -4.59
C LYS A 102 -3.70 -12.62 -4.65
N GLY A 103 -3.32 -13.27 -3.55
CA GLY A 103 -3.10 -14.71 -3.47
C GLY A 103 -1.65 -15.14 -3.73
N GLN A 104 -0.77 -14.21 -4.10
CA GLN A 104 0.67 -14.45 -4.31
C GLN A 104 1.53 -13.73 -3.26
N GLU A 105 0.99 -13.52 -2.06
CA GLU A 105 1.62 -12.73 -0.98
C GLU A 105 3.01 -13.26 -0.60
N GLN A 106 3.24 -14.58 -0.66
CA GLN A 106 4.57 -15.15 -0.42
C GLN A 106 5.60 -14.73 -1.48
N LEU A 107 5.22 -14.79 -2.75
CA LEU A 107 6.11 -14.38 -3.85
C LEU A 107 6.37 -12.87 -3.80
N ALA A 108 5.35 -12.08 -3.49
CA ALA A 108 5.49 -10.65 -3.27
C ALA A 108 6.44 -10.35 -2.11
N ALA A 109 6.33 -11.07 -0.99
CA ALA A 109 7.22 -10.91 0.16
C ALA A 109 8.68 -11.21 -0.19
N ASP A 110 8.94 -12.27 -0.96
CA ASP A 110 10.29 -12.63 -1.40
C ASP A 110 10.89 -11.54 -2.31
N ALA A 111 10.11 -10.99 -3.23
CA ALA A 111 10.52 -9.85 -4.06
C ALA A 111 10.79 -8.60 -3.21
N ILE A 112 9.89 -8.24 -2.29
CA ILE A 112 10.04 -7.08 -1.41
C ILE A 112 11.31 -7.19 -0.56
N ARG A 113 11.66 -8.37 -0.03
CA ARG A 113 12.89 -8.56 0.76
C ARG A 113 14.16 -8.22 -0.01
N THR A 114 14.19 -8.45 -1.32
CA THR A 114 15.36 -8.18 -2.17
C THR A 114 15.36 -6.78 -2.81
N ALA A 115 14.23 -6.08 -2.83
CA ALA A 115 14.11 -4.72 -3.38
C ALA A 115 14.96 -3.66 -2.63
N GLN A 116 15.21 -2.50 -3.25
CA GLN A 116 15.94 -1.43 -2.61
C GLN A 116 15.10 -0.78 -1.49
N SER A 117 15.68 -0.67 -0.29
CA SER A 117 15.03 -0.08 0.89
C SER A 117 15.17 1.45 0.87
N PRO A 118 14.16 2.24 1.30
CA PRO A 118 12.83 1.84 1.76
C PRO A 118 11.89 1.37 0.64
N VAL A 119 11.03 0.40 0.91
CA VAL A 119 10.02 -0.11 -0.02
C VAL A 119 8.64 0.41 0.37
N LEU A 120 7.94 1.07 -0.56
CA LEU A 120 6.50 1.37 -0.41
C LEU A 120 5.68 0.29 -1.10
N VAL A 121 4.68 -0.25 -0.41
CA VAL A 121 3.82 -1.32 -0.90
C VAL A 121 2.37 -0.88 -0.89
N SER A 122 1.65 -1.07 -2.01
CA SER A 122 0.19 -0.90 -2.05
C SER A 122 -0.54 -2.21 -2.32
N TRP A 123 -1.47 -2.58 -1.45
CA TRP A 123 -2.17 -3.86 -1.52
C TRP A 123 -3.67 -3.75 -1.18
N GLN A 124 -4.42 -4.85 -1.26
CA GLN A 124 -5.81 -4.91 -0.78
C GLN A 124 -5.84 -5.20 0.72
N HIS A 125 -6.70 -4.51 1.49
CA HIS A 125 -6.67 -4.57 2.96
C HIS A 125 -6.76 -6.00 3.51
N GLU A 126 -7.51 -6.87 2.84
CA GLU A 126 -7.81 -8.21 3.31
C GLU A 126 -6.60 -9.14 3.20
N SER A 127 -5.65 -8.77 2.34
CA SER A 127 -4.42 -9.53 2.09
C SER A 127 -3.18 -8.91 2.73
N ILE A 128 -3.26 -7.68 3.25
CA ILE A 128 -2.12 -7.04 3.94
C ILE A 128 -1.62 -7.88 5.13
N PRO A 129 -2.48 -8.44 6.01
CA PRO A 129 -2.01 -9.31 7.10
C PRO A 129 -1.22 -10.53 6.60
N ALA A 130 -1.68 -11.18 5.52
CA ALA A 130 -0.98 -12.32 4.94
C ALA A 130 0.37 -11.91 4.32
N LEU A 131 0.42 -10.75 3.64
CA LEU A 131 1.65 -10.20 3.10
C LEU A 131 2.66 -9.83 4.20
N ALA A 132 2.20 -9.17 5.26
CA ALA A 132 3.02 -8.82 6.42
C ALA A 132 3.56 -10.08 7.11
N ALA A 133 2.72 -11.09 7.33
CA ALA A 133 3.13 -12.37 7.90
C ALA A 133 4.15 -13.09 7.00
N ALA A 134 3.93 -13.08 5.69
CA ALA A 134 4.85 -13.66 4.72
C ALA A 134 6.20 -12.93 4.71
N LEU A 135 6.24 -11.60 4.91
CA LEU A 135 7.46 -10.78 4.98
C LEU A 135 8.29 -11.05 6.23
N VAL A 136 7.64 -11.09 7.39
CA VAL A 136 8.31 -11.22 8.70
C VAL A 136 8.52 -12.67 9.13
N GLY A 137 7.93 -13.64 8.43
CA GLY A 137 8.07 -15.07 8.71
C GLY A 137 7.11 -15.60 9.80
N GLY A 138 6.01 -14.92 10.07
CA GLY A 138 5.02 -15.34 11.07
C GLY A 138 3.93 -14.31 11.33
N THR A 139 2.88 -14.72 12.03
CA THR A 139 1.69 -13.87 12.31
C THR A 139 1.77 -13.11 13.65
N GLY A 140 2.90 -13.19 14.36
CA GLY A 140 3.07 -12.62 15.70
C GLY A 140 3.58 -11.18 15.72
N THR A 141 4.14 -10.68 14.60
CA THR A 141 4.77 -9.34 14.56
C THR A 141 3.77 -8.24 14.19
N ALA A 142 2.89 -8.48 13.21
CA ALA A 142 1.93 -7.50 12.71
C ALA A 142 0.48 -7.94 13.02
N PRO A 143 -0.49 -7.00 13.06
CA PRO A 143 -1.89 -7.33 13.25
C PRO A 143 -2.42 -8.34 12.21
N GLN A 144 -3.43 -9.11 12.59
CA GLN A 144 -4.03 -10.15 11.72
C GLN A 144 -5.21 -9.64 10.89
N SER A 145 -5.55 -8.36 11.01
CA SER A 145 -6.63 -7.72 10.27
C SER A 145 -6.30 -6.27 9.96
N TRP A 146 -6.90 -5.76 8.89
CA TRP A 146 -6.88 -4.34 8.51
C TRP A 146 -8.33 -3.86 8.45
N PRO A 147 -8.75 -2.82 9.19
CA PRO A 147 -10.14 -2.37 9.20
C PRO A 147 -10.64 -1.87 7.82
N ASP A 148 -11.88 -2.22 7.46
CA ASP A 148 -12.44 -1.93 6.13
C ASP A 148 -12.48 -0.43 5.79
N ASP A 149 -12.64 0.43 6.79
CA ASP A 149 -12.75 1.89 6.70
C ASP A 149 -11.42 2.65 6.92
N ASP A 150 -10.37 1.96 7.37
CA ASP A 150 -9.07 2.55 7.63
C ASP A 150 -8.28 2.74 6.33
N PHE A 151 -8.39 3.90 5.66
CA PHE A 151 -7.68 4.25 4.41
C PHE A 151 -6.35 5.00 4.60
N ASP A 152 -6.05 5.41 5.82
CA ASP A 152 -4.94 6.32 6.12
C ASP A 152 -3.84 5.67 6.97
N SER A 153 -4.00 4.43 7.44
CA SER A 153 -2.90 3.70 8.07
C SER A 153 -1.76 3.41 7.10
N ILE A 154 -0.56 3.38 7.68
CA ILE A 154 0.67 2.84 7.10
C ILE A 154 1.17 1.80 8.09
N TRP A 155 1.32 0.56 7.66
CA TRP A 155 2.03 -0.46 8.43
C TRP A 155 3.51 -0.32 8.14
N VAL A 156 4.32 -0.15 9.18
CA VAL A 156 5.76 0.03 9.08
C VAL A 156 6.42 -1.21 9.64
N LEU A 157 7.17 -1.90 8.78
CA LEU A 157 7.92 -3.10 9.12
C LEU A 157 9.40 -2.80 8.96
N GLU A 158 10.15 -2.94 10.05
CA GLU A 158 11.59 -2.70 10.08
C GLU A 158 12.34 -3.98 10.44
N ALA A 159 13.36 -4.32 9.66
CA ALA A 159 14.29 -5.38 9.97
C ALA A 159 15.64 -4.80 10.40
N ASP A 160 16.17 -5.28 11.53
CA ASP A 160 17.53 -4.96 11.96
C ASP A 160 18.60 -5.77 11.19
N GLU A 161 19.87 -5.61 11.57
CA GLU A 161 20.99 -6.33 10.94
C GLU A 161 20.93 -7.85 11.16
N ALA A 162 20.26 -8.31 12.22
CA ALA A 162 20.01 -9.73 12.50
C ALA A 162 18.74 -10.26 11.82
N ASN A 163 18.09 -9.44 10.98
CA ASN A 163 16.82 -9.74 10.30
C ASN A 163 15.67 -10.02 11.29
N VAL A 164 15.72 -9.41 12.47
CA VAL A 164 14.61 -9.39 13.43
C VAL A 164 13.66 -8.28 13.02
N TRP A 165 12.40 -8.64 12.79
CA TRP A 165 11.37 -7.73 12.32
C TRP A 165 10.57 -7.13 13.47
N SER A 166 10.32 -5.83 13.38
CA SER A 166 9.41 -5.09 14.25
C SER A 166 8.27 -4.48 13.44
N PHE A 167 7.19 -4.14 14.13
CA PHE A 167 6.02 -3.49 13.57
C PHE A 167 5.73 -2.20 14.32
N SER A 168 5.49 -1.13 13.57
CA SER A 168 4.74 0.03 14.05
C SER A 168 3.65 0.38 13.04
N ARG A 169 2.73 1.23 13.47
CA ARG A 169 1.73 1.84 12.60
C ARG A 169 2.08 3.32 12.51
N GLU A 170 1.75 3.95 11.40
CA GLU A 170 1.80 5.40 11.20
C GLU A 170 0.53 5.84 10.46
N ARG A 171 0.28 7.16 10.41
CA ARG A 171 -0.88 7.75 9.72
C ARG A 171 -0.44 8.64 8.56
N GLN A 172 -1.15 8.54 7.45
CA GLN A 172 -0.99 9.45 6.31
C GLN A 172 -1.65 10.81 6.60
N ALA A 173 -2.83 10.81 7.25
CA ALA A 173 -3.63 11.99 7.60
C ALA A 173 -3.74 13.03 6.47
N LEU A 174 -4.11 12.58 5.27
CA LEU A 174 -4.03 13.39 4.04
C LEU A 174 -5.33 14.11 3.70
N LEU A 175 -6.46 13.50 4.05
CA LEU A 175 -7.78 13.97 3.66
C LEU A 175 -8.61 14.33 4.88
N ASP A 176 -9.59 15.21 4.69
CA ASP A 176 -10.57 15.52 5.72
C ASP A 176 -11.30 14.25 6.19
N GLY A 177 -11.45 14.10 7.51
CA GLY A 177 -12.00 12.89 8.14
C GLY A 177 -10.99 11.76 8.40
N ASP A 178 -9.73 11.90 7.97
CA ASP A 178 -8.66 11.00 8.39
C ASP A 178 -8.38 11.16 9.90
N ASP A 179 -7.91 10.10 10.56
CA ASP A 179 -7.64 10.12 12.00
C ASP A 179 -6.33 10.87 12.25
N THR A 180 -6.44 12.04 12.89
CA THR A 180 -5.28 12.89 13.25
C THR A 180 -4.64 12.50 14.58
N GLY A 181 -5.10 11.42 15.22
CA GLY A 181 -4.60 10.96 16.51
C GLY A 181 -3.15 10.48 16.45
N GLN A 182 -2.31 11.01 17.35
CA GLN A 182 -1.03 10.39 17.70
C GLN A 182 -1.32 8.97 18.20
N LEU A 183 -0.67 7.99 17.59
CA LEU A 183 -0.75 6.60 18.03
C LEU A 183 -0.25 6.52 19.48
N SER A 184 -1.17 6.18 20.39
CA SER A 184 -0.89 5.90 21.79
C SER A 184 -0.11 4.61 21.96
#